data_AF-A0A966FP72-F1
#
_entry.id   AF-A0A966FP72-F1
#
_cell.length_a   1.000
_cell.length_b   1.000
_cell.length_c   1.000
_cell.angle_alpha   90.00
_cell.angle_beta   90.00
_cell.angle_gamma   90.00
#
_symmetry.space_group_name_H-M   'P 1'
#
loop_
_entity.id
_entity.type
_entity.pdbx_description
1 polymer ?
#
loop_
_entity_poly.entity_id
_entity_poly.type
_entity_poly.pdbx_seq_one_letter_code
_entity_poly.pdbx_strand_id
1 'polypeptide(L)'
;MRNVDRVLNNLYFAGGTDASNVFEFDIEKEELKPLTNSPESTFSVTPDDKNLVFIETHLDGKSDLGILNLENGTLKRIDYPKGGEIAGFVSDSKHLILKRYHVISVNFSKLDIYLLDLNTLKEQKIYAEYVE
;
A
#
# COMPACT_ATOMS: atom_id res chain seq x y z
N MET A 1 30.96 10.23 11.67
CA MET A 1 30.50 10.09 10.28
C MET A 1 29.16 9.35 10.32
N ARG A 2 28.08 9.98 9.85
CA ARG A 2 26.82 9.25 9.60
C ARG A 2 27.10 8.30 8.44
N ASN A 3 26.85 7.01 8.63
CA ASN A 3 26.77 6.07 7.50
C ASN A 3 25.71 6.64 6.56
N VAL A 4 26.16 7.13 5.40
CA VAL A 4 25.27 7.50 4.31
C VAL A 4 24.62 6.20 3.85
N ASP A 5 23.31 6.27 3.65
CA ASP A 5 22.39 5.15 3.49
C ASP A 5 22.99 4.01 2.66
N ARG A 6 22.83 2.78 3.17
CA ARG A 6 23.06 1.58 2.37
C ARG A 6 22.12 1.72 1.17
N VAL A 7 22.66 1.93 -0.03
CA VAL A 7 21.87 1.88 -1.25
C VAL A 7 21.18 0.51 -1.23
N LEU A 8 19.85 0.51 -1.21
CA LEU A 8 19.10 -0.73 -1.30
C LEU A 8 19.53 -1.40 -2.60
N ASN A 9 19.96 -2.66 -2.51
CA ASN A 9 20.37 -3.43 -3.68
C ASN A 9 19.21 -3.71 -4.65
N ASN A 10 17.97 -3.42 -4.21
CA ASN A 10 16.75 -3.71 -4.95
C ASN A 10 16.00 -2.42 -5.27
N LEU A 11 15.56 -2.29 -6.53
CA LEU A 11 14.65 -1.24 -6.97
C LEU A 11 13.24 -1.80 -7.08
N TYR A 12 12.26 -1.05 -6.57
CA TYR A 12 10.85 -1.38 -6.68
C TYR A 12 10.17 -0.37 -7.60
N PHE A 13 9.44 -0.85 -8.60
CA PHE A 13 8.72 0.00 -9.53
C PHE A 13 7.44 -0.67 -10.02
N ALA A 14 6.47 0.16 -10.39
CA ALA A 14 5.27 -0.29 -11.06
C ALA A 14 5.53 -0.44 -12.56
N GLY A 15 5.04 -1.53 -13.16
CA GLY A 15 5.13 -1.78 -14.60
C GLY A 15 3.97 -2.63 -15.12
N GLY A 16 3.65 -2.49 -16.40
CA GLY A 16 2.56 -3.21 -17.07
C GLY A 16 1.75 -2.29 -17.98
N THR A 17 1.15 -2.84 -19.05
CA THR A 17 0.35 -2.06 -20.02
C THR A 17 -1.12 -1.93 -19.61
N ASP A 18 -1.64 -2.93 -18.89
CA ASP A 18 -3.08 -3.08 -18.62
C ASP A 18 -3.40 -3.11 -17.11
N ALA A 19 -2.46 -3.60 -16.30
CA ALA A 19 -2.48 -3.59 -14.84
C ALA A 19 -1.06 -3.25 -14.35
N SER A 20 -0.95 -2.29 -13.42
CA SER A 20 0.33 -1.99 -12.77
C SER A 20 0.62 -3.11 -11.79
N ASN A 21 1.63 -3.92 -12.08
CA ASN A 21 2.23 -4.83 -11.11
C ASN A 21 3.46 -4.16 -10.48
N VAL A 22 3.77 -4.51 -9.24
CA VAL A 22 5.04 -4.15 -8.60
C VAL A 22 6.11 -5.19 -8.95
N PHE A 23 7.24 -4.69 -9.43
CA PHE A 23 8.43 -5.49 -9.72
C PHE A 23 9.55 -5.16 -8.75
N GLU A 24 10.39 -6.17 -8.50
CA GLU A 24 11.69 -6.01 -7.84
C GLU A 24 12.79 -6.28 -8.87
N PHE A 25 13.72 -5.34 -8.98
CA PHE A 25 14.94 -5.50 -9.75
C PHE A 25 16.15 -5.54 -8.81
N ASP A 26 16.84 -6.67 -8.80
CA ASP A 26 18.11 -6.86 -8.08
C ASP A 26 19.23 -6.24 -8.92
N ILE A 27 19.81 -5.14 -8.44
CA ILE A 27 20.83 -4.36 -9.14
C ILE A 27 22.11 -5.17 -9.33
N GLU A 28 22.47 -6.04 -8.37
CA GLU A 28 23.72 -6.80 -8.42
C GLU A 28 23.63 -7.99 -9.38
N LYS A 29 22.47 -8.65 -9.41
CA LYS A 29 22.23 -9.81 -10.29
C LYS A 29 21.68 -9.44 -11.65
N GLU A 30 21.25 -8.20 -11.83
CA GLU A 30 20.51 -7.74 -13.01
C GLU A 30 19.24 -8.58 -13.26
N GLU A 31 18.60 -9.03 -12.19
CA GLU A 31 17.43 -9.92 -12.25
C GLU A 31 16.14 -9.15 -11.95
N LEU A 32 15.13 -9.34 -12.80
CA LEU A 32 13.79 -8.80 -12.61
C LEU A 32 12.83 -9.90 -12.18
N LYS A 33 12.05 -9.66 -11.13
CA LYS A 33 10.95 -10.55 -10.75
C LYS A 33 9.67 -9.77 -10.38
N PRO A 34 8.49 -10.29 -10.73
CA PRO A 34 7.23 -9.73 -10.25
C PRO A 34 7.03 -10.04 -8.77
N LEU A 35 6.52 -9.08 -8.01
CA LEU A 35 6.14 -9.25 -6.60
C LEU A 35 4.63 -9.37 -6.40
N THR A 36 3.85 -8.75 -7.28
CA THR A 36 2.39 -8.76 -7.25
C THR A 36 1.82 -9.25 -8.58
N ASN A 37 0.51 -9.53 -8.57
CA ASN A 37 -0.23 -9.98 -9.76
C ASN A 37 -1.67 -9.44 -9.69
N SER A 38 -1.81 -8.14 -9.47
CA SER A 38 -3.11 -7.47 -9.36
C SER A 38 -3.03 -6.06 -9.96
N PRO A 39 -4.16 -5.42 -10.29
CA PRO A 39 -4.15 -4.03 -10.67
C PRO A 39 -3.89 -3.18 -9.41
N GLU A 40 -2.69 -2.61 -9.30
CA GLU A 40 -2.35 -1.71 -8.20
C GLU A 40 -2.40 -0.24 -8.63
N SER A 41 -2.82 0.64 -7.71
CA SER A 41 -2.81 2.09 -7.94
C SER A 41 -1.63 2.79 -7.29
N THR A 42 -1.13 2.28 -6.16
CA THR A 42 -0.03 2.88 -5.39
C THR A 42 0.63 1.82 -4.52
N PHE A 43 1.95 1.91 -4.34
CA PHE A 43 2.70 1.06 -3.43
C PHE A 43 3.80 1.84 -2.69
N SER A 44 4.30 1.27 -1.59
CA SER A 44 5.52 1.70 -0.90
C SER A 44 6.15 0.53 -0.16
N VAL A 45 7.47 0.50 -0.08
CA VAL A 45 8.20 -0.36 0.86
C VAL A 45 8.21 0.31 2.23
N THR A 46 8.10 -0.48 3.30
CA THR A 46 8.19 0.03 4.67
C THR A 46 9.62 0.44 4.99
N PRO A 47 9.85 1.47 5.84
CA PRO A 47 11.20 1.95 6.16
C PRO A 47 12.18 0.92 6.76
N ASP A 48 11.72 -0.26 7.14
CA ASP A 48 12.55 -1.36 7.62
C ASP A 48 12.82 -2.44 6.56
N ASP A 49 12.41 -2.20 5.31
CA ASP A 49 12.57 -3.06 4.14
C ASP A 49 11.93 -4.46 4.26
N LYS A 50 11.02 -4.64 5.22
CA LYS A 50 10.38 -5.95 5.46
C LYS A 50 9.10 -6.17 4.70
N ASN A 51 8.37 -5.10 4.39
CA ASN A 51 7.06 -5.21 3.77
C ASN A 51 6.94 -4.27 2.57
N LEU A 52 6.29 -4.77 1.52
CA LEU A 52 5.69 -3.97 0.47
C LEU A 52 4.21 -3.78 0.81
N VAL A 53 3.76 -2.54 0.91
CA VAL A 53 2.36 -2.18 1.10
C VAL A 53 1.84 -1.61 -0.21
N PHE A 54 0.64 -2.00 -0.62
CA PHE A 54 0.04 -1.53 -1.87
C PHE A 54 -1.48 -1.44 -1.78
N ILE A 55 -2.05 -0.56 -2.60
CA ILE A 55 -3.50 -0.46 -2.81
C ILE A 55 -3.83 -1.28 -4.06
N GLU A 56 -4.65 -2.31 -3.85
CA GLU A 56 -5.21 -3.15 -4.91
C GLU A 56 -6.54 -2.53 -5.37
N THR A 57 -6.66 -2.17 -6.64
CA THR A 57 -7.85 -1.53 -7.21
C THR A 57 -8.60 -2.52 -8.09
N HIS A 58 -9.84 -2.80 -7.74
CA HIS A 58 -10.69 -3.77 -8.43
C HIS A 58 -11.49 -3.10 -9.55
N LEU A 59 -11.88 -3.91 -10.56
CA LEU A 59 -12.67 -3.44 -11.70
C LEU A 59 -14.02 -2.82 -11.30
N ASP A 60 -14.54 -3.18 -10.12
CA ASP A 60 -15.82 -2.69 -9.62
C ASP A 60 -15.69 -1.37 -8.81
N GLY A 61 -14.50 -0.76 -8.81
CA GLY A 61 -14.15 0.49 -8.14
C GLY A 61 -13.76 0.34 -6.67
N LYS A 62 -13.74 -0.88 -6.13
CA LYS A 62 -13.30 -1.14 -4.76
C LYS A 62 -11.78 -1.05 -4.66
N SER A 63 -11.26 -0.61 -3.52
CA SER A 63 -9.83 -0.63 -3.21
C SER A 63 -9.55 -1.34 -1.90
N ASP A 64 -8.62 -2.29 -1.93
CA ASP A 64 -8.17 -3.10 -0.79
C ASP A 64 -6.69 -2.84 -0.48
N LEU A 65 -6.25 -3.26 0.71
CA LEU A 65 -4.85 -3.11 1.13
C LEU A 65 -4.13 -4.45 1.06
N GLY A 66 -3.04 -4.50 0.31
CA GLY A 66 -2.08 -5.60 0.29
C GLY A 66 -0.86 -5.31 1.14
N ILE A 67 -0.39 -6.31 1.89
CA ILE A 67 0.84 -6.28 2.68
C ILE A 67 1.62 -7.56 2.35
N LEU A 68 2.67 -7.41 1.54
CA LEU A 68 3.58 -8.49 1.15
C LEU A 68 4.83 -8.44 2.03
N ASN A 69 5.13 -9.54 2.71
CA ASN A 69 6.42 -9.72 3.37
C ASN A 69 7.50 -10.01 2.32
N LEU A 70 8.55 -9.18 2.26
CA LEU A 70 9.60 -9.26 1.24
C LEU A 70 10.61 -10.38 1.52
N GLU A 71 10.72 -10.85 2.76
CA GLU A 71 11.66 -11.92 3.15
C GLU A 71 11.13 -13.30 2.75
N ASN A 72 9.84 -13.57 2.98
CA ASN A 72 9.24 -14.89 2.80
C ASN A 72 8.11 -14.95 1.76
N GLY A 73 7.75 -13.82 1.15
CA GLY A 73 6.69 -13.75 0.13
C GLY A 73 5.26 -13.91 0.66
N THR A 74 5.05 -13.89 1.98
CA THR A 74 3.70 -14.03 2.56
C THR A 74 2.89 -12.77 2.29
N LEU A 75 1.75 -12.93 1.61
CA LEU A 75 0.82 -11.86 1.32
C LEU A 75 -0.38 -11.89 2.28
N LYS A 76 -0.65 -10.75 2.91
CA LYS A 76 -1.88 -10.50 3.67
C LYS A 76 -2.70 -9.43 2.96
N ARG A 77 -4.03 -9.60 2.97
CA ARG A 77 -4.98 -8.64 2.42
C ARG A 77 -5.95 -8.17 3.49
N ILE A 78 -6.30 -6.89 3.44
CA ILE A 78 -7.40 -6.31 4.23
C ILE A 78 -8.51 -5.94 3.27
N ASP A 79 -9.63 -6.65 3.41
CA ASP A 79 -10.84 -6.49 2.60
C ASP A 79 -11.69 -5.34 3.14
N TYR A 80 -11.92 -4.31 2.33
CA TYR A 80 -12.77 -3.18 2.70
C TYR A 80 -14.16 -3.26 2.06
N PRO A 81 -15.19 -2.70 2.72
CA PRO A 81 -16.50 -2.61 2.11
C PRO A 81 -16.49 -1.67 0.91
N LYS A 82 -17.28 -2.01 -0.11
CA LYS A 82 -17.50 -1.16 -1.28
C LYS A 82 -17.97 0.24 -0.87
N GLY A 83 -17.45 1.26 -1.53
CA GLY A 83 -17.73 2.67 -1.21
C GLY A 83 -16.77 3.31 -0.21
N GLY A 84 -15.81 2.53 0.33
CA GLY A 84 -14.59 3.05 0.96
C GLY A 84 -13.42 2.94 -0.01
N GLU A 85 -12.84 4.06 -0.40
CA GLU A 85 -11.62 4.13 -1.22
C GLU A 85 -10.43 4.39 -0.31
N ILE A 86 -9.35 3.60 -0.44
CA ILE A 86 -8.06 3.95 0.15
C ILE A 86 -7.39 4.95 -0.78
N ALA A 87 -7.30 6.19 -0.34
CA ALA A 87 -6.79 7.30 -1.14
C ALA A 87 -5.26 7.48 -1.03
N GLY A 88 -4.63 6.74 -0.11
CA GLY A 88 -3.20 6.81 0.14
C GLY A 88 -2.84 6.36 1.54
N PHE A 89 -1.54 6.14 1.75
CA PHE A 89 -1.00 5.73 3.03
C PHE A 89 0.45 6.18 3.21
N VAL A 90 0.90 6.19 4.46
CA VAL A 90 2.31 6.33 4.84
C VAL A 90 2.64 5.33 5.95
N SER A 91 3.91 4.89 6.04
CA SER A 91 4.35 3.87 7.02
C SER A 91 5.51 4.34 7.88
N ASP A 92 5.54 3.87 9.14
CA ASP A 92 6.67 3.97 10.07
C ASP A 92 7.30 2.58 10.40
N SER A 93 7.04 1.57 9.56
CA SER A 93 7.39 0.14 9.75
C SER A 93 6.60 -0.62 10.80
N LYS A 94 5.88 0.05 11.71
CA LYS A 94 5.00 -0.59 12.70
C LYS A 94 3.54 -0.35 12.40
N HIS A 95 3.25 0.78 11.78
CA HIS A 95 1.92 1.26 11.51
C HIS A 95 1.80 1.76 10.07
N LEU A 96 0.55 1.89 9.64
CA LEU A 96 0.15 2.72 8.52
C LEU A 96 -0.81 3.81 8.97
N ILE A 97 -0.60 5.03 8.49
CA ILE A 97 -1.65 6.03 8.47
C ILE A 97 -2.36 5.87 7.13
N LEU A 98 -3.62 5.47 7.17
CA LEU A 98 -4.46 5.26 5.99
C LEU A 98 -5.42 6.43 5.82
N LYS A 99 -5.47 6.96 4.61
CA LYS A 99 -6.45 7.97 4.18
C LYS A 99 -7.60 7.25 3.46
N ARG A 100 -8.84 7.38 3.93
CA ARG A 100 -10.01 6.75 3.30
C ARG A 100 -11.11 7.74 2.95
N TYR A 101 -11.55 7.72 1.69
CA TYR A 101 -12.75 8.43 1.26
C TYR A 101 -13.97 7.52 1.30
N HIS A 102 -15.07 8.04 1.83
CA HIS A 102 -16.37 7.40 1.80
C HIS A 102 -17.31 8.28 0.99
N VAL A 103 -17.80 7.74 -0.13
CA VAL A 103 -18.79 8.44 -0.94
C VAL A 103 -20.14 8.33 -0.24
N ILE A 104 -20.67 9.46 0.22
CA ILE A 104 -21.99 9.53 0.87
C ILE A 104 -23.06 9.86 -0.17
N SER A 105 -22.76 10.81 -1.06
CA SER A 105 -23.61 11.16 -2.20
C SER A 105 -22.77 11.80 -3.31
N VAL A 106 -23.40 12.16 -4.45
CA VAL A 106 -22.72 12.74 -5.62
C VAL A 106 -21.85 13.95 -5.29
N ASN A 107 -22.25 14.75 -4.29
CA ASN A 107 -21.57 15.99 -3.91
C ASN A 107 -21.00 15.94 -2.48
N PHE A 108 -20.99 14.77 -1.83
CA PHE A 108 -20.54 14.69 -0.44
C PHE A 108 -19.69 13.44 -0.26
N SER A 109 -18.45 13.67 0.13
CA SER A 109 -17.55 12.61 0.59
C SER A 109 -17.16 12.86 2.02
N LYS A 110 -16.80 11.79 2.71
CA LYS A 110 -16.23 11.85 4.04
C LYS A 110 -14.82 11.33 3.99
N LEU A 111 -13.89 12.10 4.54
CA LEU A 111 -12.53 11.67 4.73
C LEU A 111 -12.36 11.14 6.16
N ASP A 112 -11.94 9.88 6.27
CA ASP A 112 -11.55 9.28 7.54
C ASP A 112 -10.05 8.93 7.51
N ILE A 113 -9.34 9.16 8.61
CA ILE A 113 -7.94 8.74 8.79
C ILE A 113 -7.90 7.63 9.83
N TYR A 114 -7.15 6.58 9.51
CA TYR A 114 -6.97 5.42 10.37
C TYR A 114 -5.49 5.17 10.66
N LEU A 115 -5.22 4.65 11.84
CA LEU A 115 -3.96 4.04 12.21
C LEU A 115 -4.14 2.52 12.17
N LEU A 116 -3.40 1.83 11.30
CA LEU A 116 -3.35 0.37 11.22
C LEU A 116 -2.05 -0.11 11.87
N ASP A 117 -2.12 -1.08 12.78
CA ASP A 117 -0.94 -1.80 13.27
C ASP A 117 -0.57 -2.94 12.32
N LEU A 118 0.66 -2.94 11.79
CA LEU A 118 1.11 -3.91 10.77
C LEU A 118 1.33 -5.33 11.31
N ASN A 119 1.50 -5.48 12.63
CA ASN A 119 1.70 -6.80 13.24
C ASN A 119 0.37 -7.52 13.47
N THR A 120 -0.62 -6.78 13.96
CA THR A 120 -1.93 -7.30 14.39
C THR A 120 -3.03 -7.08 13.35
N LEU A 121 -2.78 -6.21 12.37
CA LEU A 121 -3.74 -5.74 11.38
C LEU A 121 -4.99 -5.09 11.98
N LYS A 122 -4.88 -4.57 13.20
CA LYS A 122 -5.97 -3.84 13.85
C LYS A 122 -5.96 -2.38 13.44
N GLU A 123 -7.13 -1.89 13.09
CA GLU A 123 -7.35 -0.48 12.73
C GLU A 123 -8.01 0.29 13.85
N GLN A 124 -7.56 1.52 14.03
CA GLN A 124 -8.19 2.52 14.85
C GLN A 124 -8.47 3.76 14.01
N LYS A 125 -9.71 4.25 14.03
CA LYS A 125 -10.03 5.57 13.47
C LYS A 125 -9.42 6.65 14.36
N ILE A 126 -8.65 7.56 13.76
CA ILE A 126 -7.99 8.65 14.49
C ILE A 126 -8.49 10.03 14.07
N TYR A 127 -9.14 10.16 12.90
CA TYR A 127 -9.75 11.42 12.45
C TYR A 127 -10.90 11.18 11.47
N ALA A 128 -11.82 12.15 11.38
CA ALA A 128 -12.96 12.15 10.48
C ALA A 128 -13.38 13.59 10.13
N GLU A 129 -13.55 13.89 8.85
CA GLU A 129 -14.10 15.16 8.36
C GLU A 129 -15.05 14.96 7.18
N TYR A 130 -16.02 15.86 7.05
CA TYR A 130 -16.89 15.93 5.87
C TYR A 130 -16.25 16.87 4.86
N VAL A 131 -16.22 16.44 3.61
CA VAL A 131 -15.71 17.22 2.48
C VAL A 131 -16.91 17.50 1.56
N GLU A 132 -17.28 18.78 1.50
CA GLU A 132 -18.27 19.32 0.56
C GLU A 132 -17.66 19.54 -0.84
#